data_AF-A0A928JH53-F1
#
_entry.id   AF-A0A928JH53-F1
#
_cell.length_a   1.000
_cell.length_b   1.000
_cell.length_c   1.000
_cell.angle_alpha   90.00
_cell.angle_beta   90.00
_cell.angle_gamma   90.00
#
_symmetry.space_group_name_H-M   'P 1'
#
loop_
_entity.id
_entity.type
_entity.pdbx_description
1 polymer ?
#
loop_
_entity_poly.entity_id
_entity_poly.type
_entity_poly.pdbx_seq_one_letter_code
_entity_poly.pdbx_strand_id
1 'polypeptide(L)'
;MTYDIDRHSEEFRLNWERFVHACDAAEAEGRWDTDGLGEMEGYYFNTVLGVILHLIITDGNVAEREVEALNRNFGFDYTVESMLELYYSVGEQIEGNYLENAKEALALLNRIDPAMADDFRDLLDLICTIVAESDEGVSETELDEFRKLAEGL
;
A
#
# COMPACT_ATOMS: atom_id res chain seq x y z
N MET A 1 -2.24 20.87 11.94
CA MET A 1 -2.03 20.90 10.48
C MET A 1 -2.72 19.67 9.92
N THR A 2 -4.05 19.69 9.81
CA THR A 2 -4.88 18.52 9.43
C THR A 2 -5.40 18.58 8.00
N TYR A 3 -5.19 19.70 7.29
CA TYR A 3 -5.75 19.91 5.95
C TYR A 3 -5.03 19.14 4.83
N ASP A 4 -3.78 18.72 5.01
CA ASP A 4 -3.02 18.01 3.96
C ASP A 4 -3.27 16.50 3.98
N ILE A 5 -3.28 15.85 5.16
CA ILE A 5 -3.53 14.41 5.25
C ILE A 5 -4.94 14.01 4.76
N ASP A 6 -5.97 14.80 5.07
CA ASP A 6 -7.33 14.57 4.59
C ASP A 6 -7.40 14.68 3.06
N ARG A 7 -6.62 15.60 2.46
CA ARG A 7 -6.52 15.75 1.01
C ARG A 7 -5.80 14.57 0.36
N HIS A 8 -4.65 14.17 0.89
CA HIS A 8 -3.89 13.01 0.39
C HIS A 8 -4.71 11.73 0.49
N SER A 9 -5.51 11.58 1.56
CA SER A 9 -6.38 10.43 1.75
C SER A 9 -7.55 10.41 0.75
N GLU A 10 -8.17 11.56 0.49
CA GLU A 10 -9.18 11.67 -0.57
C GLU A 10 -8.59 11.34 -1.94
N GLU A 11 -7.40 11.86 -2.24
CA GLU A 11 -6.67 11.61 -3.47
C GLU A 11 -6.32 10.13 -3.64
N PHE A 12 -5.85 9.48 -2.57
CA PHE A 12 -5.60 8.04 -2.55
C PHE A 12 -6.86 7.25 -2.88
N ARG A 13 -8.00 7.53 -2.23
CA ARG A 13 -9.25 6.79 -2.47
C ARG A 13 -9.72 6.93 -3.92
N LEU A 14 -9.67 8.14 -4.47
CA LEU A 14 -10.08 8.41 -5.85
C LEU A 14 -9.15 7.72 -6.85
N ASN A 15 -7.84 7.72 -6.59
CA ASN A 15 -6.86 7.06 -7.44
C ASN A 15 -6.99 5.53 -7.34
N TRP A 16 -7.28 5.00 -6.15
CA TRP A 16 -7.51 3.58 -5.91
C TRP A 16 -8.73 3.09 -6.67
N GLU A 17 -9.86 3.79 -6.59
CA GLU A 17 -11.08 3.45 -7.34
C GLU A 17 -10.82 3.43 -8.86
N ARG A 18 -10.08 4.42 -9.37
CA ARG A 18 -9.68 4.46 -10.79
C ARG A 18 -8.78 3.29 -11.18
N PHE A 19 -7.80 2.98 -10.33
CA PHE A 19 -6.88 1.87 -10.54
C PHE A 19 -7.63 0.53 -10.57
N VAL A 20 -8.56 0.30 -9.63
CA VAL A 20 -9.41 -0.90 -9.60
C VAL A 20 -10.23 -1.03 -10.88
N HIS A 21 -10.84 0.05 -11.37
CA HIS A 21 -11.55 0.02 -12.65
C HIS A 21 -10.63 -0.31 -13.85
N ALA A 22 -9.37 0.11 -13.82
CA ALA A 22 -8.40 -0.27 -14.84
C ALA A 22 -8.01 -1.75 -14.74
N CYS A 23 -7.88 -2.29 -13.52
CA CYS A 23 -7.68 -3.71 -13.26
C CYS A 23 -8.85 -4.55 -13.81
N ASP A 24 -10.10 -4.18 -13.49
CA ASP A 24 -11.30 -4.85 -14.00
C ASP A 24 -11.31 -4.91 -15.54
N ALA A 25 -10.94 -3.80 -16.19
CA ALA A 25 -10.87 -3.73 -17.64
C ALA A 25 -9.77 -4.64 -18.21
N ALA A 26 -8.58 -4.65 -17.60
CA ALA A 26 -7.48 -5.51 -18.02
C ALA A 26 -7.80 -7.01 -17.86
N GLU A 27 -8.48 -7.38 -16.77
CA GLU A 27 -8.96 -8.74 -16.55
C GLU A 27 -10.02 -9.14 -17.59
N ALA A 28 -11.00 -8.28 -17.85
CA ALA A 28 -12.05 -8.52 -18.84
C ALA A 28 -11.48 -8.67 -20.27
N GLU A 29 -10.35 -8.02 -20.56
CA GLU A 29 -9.58 -8.16 -21.81
C GLU A 29 -8.71 -9.42 -21.87
N GLY A 30 -8.60 -10.18 -20.76
CA GLY A 30 -7.79 -11.39 -20.66
C GLY A 30 -6.28 -11.11 -20.61
N ARG A 31 -5.87 -9.93 -20.13
CA ARG A 31 -4.46 -9.51 -19.99
C ARG A 31 -3.85 -9.94 -18.66
N TRP A 32 -4.65 -10.55 -17.79
CA TRP A 32 -4.27 -11.02 -16.47
C TRP A 32 -4.46 -12.54 -16.35
N ASP A 33 -3.60 -13.19 -15.55
CA ASP A 33 -3.67 -14.62 -15.26
C ASP A 33 -4.44 -14.86 -13.96
N THR A 34 -5.77 -14.83 -14.04
CA THR A 34 -6.64 -15.03 -12.87
C THR A 34 -6.47 -16.43 -12.25
N ASP A 35 -6.16 -17.45 -13.05
CA ASP A 35 -5.99 -18.83 -12.56
C ASP A 35 -4.69 -19.00 -11.74
N GLY A 36 -3.62 -18.29 -12.13
CA GLY A 36 -2.32 -18.35 -11.47
C GLY A 36 -2.13 -17.33 -10.35
N LEU A 37 -2.71 -16.15 -10.47
CA LEU A 37 -2.45 -14.99 -9.59
C LEU A 37 -3.67 -14.57 -8.76
N GLY A 38 -4.85 -15.12 -9.00
CA GLY A 38 -6.11 -14.68 -8.40
C GLY A 38 -6.67 -13.41 -9.06
N GLU A 39 -7.67 -12.80 -8.45
CA GLU A 39 -8.25 -11.53 -8.93
C GLU A 39 -7.23 -10.38 -8.78
N MET A 40 -7.14 -9.54 -9.81
CA MET A 40 -6.17 -8.46 -9.93
C MET A 40 -6.34 -7.45 -8.79
N GLU A 41 -7.58 -7.03 -8.49
CA GLU A 41 -7.89 -6.17 -7.35
C GLU A 41 -7.32 -6.75 -6.05
N GLY A 42 -7.60 -8.03 -5.76
CA GLY A 42 -7.13 -8.70 -4.55
C GLY A 42 -5.60 -8.80 -4.49
N TYR A 43 -4.94 -9.08 -5.62
CA TYR A 43 -3.48 -9.14 -5.71
C TYR A 43 -2.83 -7.80 -5.35
N TYR A 44 -3.27 -6.71 -5.98
CA TYR A 44 -2.70 -5.38 -5.73
C TYR A 44 -3.11 -4.82 -4.37
N PHE A 45 -4.32 -5.13 -3.89
CA PHE A 45 -4.76 -4.78 -2.54
C PHE A 45 -3.83 -5.40 -1.48
N ASN A 46 -3.51 -6.69 -1.61
CA ASN A 46 -2.57 -7.36 -0.69
C ASN A 46 -1.17 -6.74 -0.75
N THR A 47 -0.74 -6.28 -1.93
CA THR A 47 0.56 -5.61 -2.08
C THR A 47 0.57 -4.26 -1.35
N VAL A 48 -0.48 -3.45 -1.54
CA VAL A 48 -0.67 -2.16 -0.84
C VAL A 48 -0.72 -2.37 0.67
N LEU A 49 -1.52 -3.34 1.12
CA LEU A 49 -1.64 -3.67 2.53
C LEU A 49 -0.30 -4.11 3.13
N GLY A 50 0.48 -4.90 2.38
CA GLY A 50 1.82 -5.30 2.79
C GLY A 50 2.78 -4.12 2.99
N VAL A 51 2.74 -3.14 2.08
CA VAL A 51 3.51 -1.90 2.20
C VAL A 51 3.07 -1.10 3.43
N ILE A 52 1.76 -0.89 3.60
CA ILE A 52 1.19 -0.17 4.75
C ILE A 52 1.61 -0.81 6.08
N LEU A 53 1.45 -2.13 6.20
CA LEU A 53 1.78 -2.87 7.41
C LEU A 53 3.27 -2.77 7.74
N HIS A 54 4.13 -2.93 6.74
CA HIS A 54 5.57 -2.82 6.92
C HIS A 54 5.97 -1.44 7.43
N LEU A 55 5.45 -0.38 6.80
CA LEU A 55 5.80 1.00 7.17
C LEU A 55 5.45 1.31 8.63
N ILE A 56 4.27 0.91 9.09
CA ILE A 56 3.80 1.20 10.45
C ILE A 56 4.48 0.34 11.53
N ILE A 57 4.97 -0.85 11.16
CA ILE A 57 5.52 -1.80 12.15
C ILE A 57 7.05 -1.77 12.18
N THR A 58 7.68 -1.16 11.18
CA THR A 58 9.13 -1.07 11.04
C THR A 58 9.82 -0.47 12.27
N ASP A 59 9.19 0.49 12.96
CA ASP A 59 9.75 1.10 14.16
C ASP A 59 9.53 0.25 15.45
N GLY A 60 8.78 -0.84 15.33
CA GLY A 60 8.42 -1.78 16.39
C GLY A 60 7.31 -1.30 17.32
N ASN A 61 6.62 -0.20 17.00
CA ASN A 61 5.67 0.44 17.89
C ASN A 61 4.39 0.91 17.17
N VAL A 62 3.43 -0.01 17.00
CA VAL A 62 2.10 0.32 16.47
C VAL A 62 1.30 1.15 17.48
N ALA A 63 1.09 2.42 17.19
CA ALA A 63 0.28 3.31 18.01
C ALA A 63 -1.21 3.26 17.60
N GLU A 64 -2.12 3.37 18.57
CA GLU A 64 -3.58 3.40 18.33
C GLU A 64 -3.98 4.49 17.32
N ARG A 65 -3.28 5.64 17.34
CA ARG A 65 -3.49 6.75 16.41
C ARG A 65 -3.16 6.41 14.95
N GLU A 66 -2.15 5.57 14.70
CA GLU A 66 -1.75 5.17 13.34
C GLU A 66 -2.81 4.24 12.77
N VAL A 67 -3.33 3.34 13.60
CA VAL A 67 -4.43 2.45 13.23
C VAL A 67 -5.71 3.26 13.00
N GLU A 68 -6.01 4.26 13.82
CA GLU A 68 -7.13 5.17 13.59
C GLU A 68 -6.97 5.98 12.29
N ALA A 69 -5.76 6.46 12.01
CA ALA A 69 -5.45 7.16 10.76
C ALA A 69 -5.60 6.23 9.55
N LEU A 70 -5.12 4.98 9.66
CA LEU A 70 -5.28 3.99 8.62
C LEU A 70 -6.74 3.69 8.31
N ASN A 71 -7.52 3.37 9.34
CA ASN A 71 -8.94 3.06 9.19
C ASN A 71 -9.69 4.23 8.54
N ARG A 72 -9.35 5.46 8.94
CA ARG A 72 -9.95 6.67 8.37
C ARG A 72 -9.57 6.89 6.92
N ASN A 73 -8.29 6.71 6.57
CA ASN A 73 -7.73 7.13 5.30
C ASN A 73 -7.87 6.06 4.21
N PHE A 74 -7.75 4.79 4.59
CA PHE A 74 -7.81 3.64 3.68
C PHE A 74 -9.14 2.86 3.79
N GLY A 75 -10.03 3.24 4.71
CA GLY A 75 -11.34 2.59 4.86
C GLY A 75 -11.29 1.22 5.53
N PHE A 76 -10.21 0.93 6.25
CA PHE A 76 -10.07 -0.28 7.04
C PHE A 76 -10.88 -0.22 8.35
N ASP A 77 -11.03 -1.36 9.01
CA ASP A 77 -11.68 -1.48 10.33
C ASP A 77 -10.84 -2.38 11.25
N TYR A 78 -9.59 -1.99 11.44
CA TYR A 78 -8.65 -2.73 12.29
C TYR A 78 -8.52 -2.11 13.69
N THR A 79 -8.36 -2.96 14.70
CA THR A 79 -7.80 -2.58 16.00
C THR A 79 -6.28 -2.76 15.99
N VAL A 80 -5.56 -2.14 16.94
CA VAL A 80 -4.12 -2.38 17.14
C VAL A 80 -3.81 -3.87 17.29
N GLU A 81 -4.61 -4.60 18.06
CA GLU A 81 -4.47 -6.05 18.23
C GLU A 81 -4.63 -6.78 16.90
N SER A 82 -5.66 -6.47 16.11
CA SER A 82 -5.87 -7.11 14.80
C SER A 82 -4.80 -6.75 13.77
N MET A 83 -4.23 -5.55 13.83
CA MET A 83 -3.10 -5.15 12.98
C MET A 83 -1.84 -5.94 13.33
N LEU A 84 -1.56 -6.09 14.62
CA LEU A 84 -0.45 -6.91 15.09
C LEU A 84 -0.66 -8.38 14.76
N GLU A 85 -1.86 -8.92 14.93
CA GLU A 85 -2.19 -10.30 14.55
C GLU A 85 -2.07 -10.52 13.04
N LEU A 86 -2.60 -9.59 12.24
CA LEU A 86 -2.45 -9.59 10.79
C LEU A 86 -0.96 -9.61 10.45
N TYR A 87 -0.19 -8.66 10.98
CA TYR A 87 1.25 -8.63 10.80
C TYR A 87 1.93 -9.92 11.24
N TYR A 88 1.65 -10.51 12.40
CA TYR A 88 2.31 -11.77 12.77
C TYR A 88 1.89 -12.93 11.85
N SER A 89 0.68 -12.89 11.30
CA SER A 89 0.17 -13.92 10.39
C SER A 89 0.75 -13.81 8.97
N VAL A 90 1.04 -12.59 8.51
CA VAL A 90 1.59 -12.31 7.17
C VAL A 90 3.03 -11.79 7.22
N GLY A 91 3.61 -11.65 8.40
CA GLY A 91 4.86 -10.93 8.68
C GLY A 91 6.08 -11.66 8.16
N GLU A 92 6.11 -12.99 8.25
CA GLU A 92 7.16 -13.77 7.57
C GLU A 92 7.10 -13.61 6.04
N GLN A 93 5.93 -13.28 5.47
CA GLN A 93 5.79 -12.97 4.04
C GLN A 93 6.06 -11.49 3.72
N ILE A 94 5.86 -10.57 4.67
CA ILE A 94 6.01 -9.12 4.50
C ILE A 94 7.40 -8.61 4.88
N GLU A 95 7.92 -8.95 6.08
CA GLU A 95 9.19 -8.45 6.65
C GLU A 95 10.41 -8.71 5.75
N GLY A 96 10.34 -9.71 4.86
CA GLY A 96 11.42 -10.05 3.95
C GLY A 96 11.23 -9.61 2.50
N ASN A 97 9.99 -9.36 2.06
CA ASN A 97 9.67 -9.32 0.63
C ASN A 97 8.73 -8.18 0.21
N TYR A 98 8.25 -7.29 1.10
CA TYR A 98 7.30 -6.24 0.70
C TYR A 98 7.80 -5.38 -0.49
N LEU A 99 9.08 -4.99 -0.47
CA LEU A 99 9.69 -4.18 -1.53
C LEU A 99 9.85 -4.97 -2.83
N GLU A 100 10.26 -6.23 -2.74
CA GLU A 100 10.37 -7.10 -3.93
C GLU A 100 8.98 -7.41 -4.50
N ASN A 101 7.97 -7.65 -3.66
CA ASN A 101 6.58 -7.81 -4.08
C ASN A 101 6.06 -6.55 -4.78
N ALA A 102 6.36 -5.36 -4.26
CA ALA A 102 5.97 -4.10 -4.89
C ALA A 102 6.66 -3.90 -6.26
N LYS A 103 7.95 -4.26 -6.37
CA LYS A 103 8.67 -4.25 -7.66
C LYS A 103 8.11 -5.27 -8.65
N GLU A 104 7.80 -6.47 -8.20
CA GLU A 104 7.19 -7.51 -9.03
C GLU A 104 5.81 -7.08 -9.52
N ALA A 105 4.98 -6.51 -8.64
CA ALA A 105 3.69 -5.92 -8.96
C ALA A 105 3.81 -4.83 -10.03
N LEU A 106 4.73 -3.86 -9.86
CA LEU A 106 5.01 -2.85 -10.88
C LEU A 106 5.49 -3.46 -12.20
N ALA A 107 6.35 -4.47 -12.15
CA ALA A 107 6.85 -5.13 -13.34
C ALA A 107 5.74 -5.91 -14.09
N LEU A 108 4.75 -6.45 -13.38
CA LEU A 108 3.56 -7.06 -13.97
C LEU A 108 2.67 -6.01 -14.61
N LEU A 109 2.33 -4.93 -13.89
CA LEU A 109 1.56 -3.81 -14.44
C LEU A 109 2.22 -3.25 -15.70
N ASN A 110 3.53 -3.01 -15.68
CA ASN A 110 4.23 -2.43 -16.81
C ASN A 110 4.22 -3.32 -18.06
N ARG A 111 4.06 -4.65 -17.90
CA ARG A 111 3.86 -5.58 -19.03
C ARG A 111 2.44 -5.53 -19.57
N ILE A 112 1.47 -5.29 -18.68
CA ILE A 112 0.07 -5.12 -19.04
C ILE A 112 -0.06 -3.74 -19.69
N ASP A 113 0.00 -2.68 -18.89
CA ASP A 113 -0.10 -1.29 -19.31
C ASP A 113 0.85 -0.41 -18.46
N PRO A 114 1.84 0.26 -19.07
CA PRO A 114 2.72 1.18 -18.36
C PRO A 114 1.98 2.28 -17.59
N ALA A 115 0.83 2.75 -18.07
CA ALA A 115 0.06 3.78 -17.37
C ALA A 115 -0.49 3.25 -16.03
N MET A 116 -0.89 1.97 -15.97
CA MET A 116 -1.32 1.36 -14.71
C MET A 116 -0.16 1.21 -13.73
N ALA A 117 1.06 0.99 -14.22
CA ALA A 117 2.24 0.93 -13.36
C ALA A 117 2.56 2.31 -12.75
N ASP A 118 2.41 3.38 -13.53
CA ASP A 118 2.57 4.75 -13.02
C ASP A 118 1.47 5.09 -12.01
N ASP A 119 0.20 4.76 -12.29
CA ASP A 119 -0.92 4.95 -11.35
C ASP A 119 -0.68 4.20 -10.02
N PHE A 120 -0.15 2.97 -10.08
CA PHE A 120 0.19 2.19 -8.90
C PHE A 120 1.37 2.78 -8.12
N ARG A 121 2.38 3.32 -8.80
CA ARG A 121 3.49 4.03 -8.13
C ARG A 121 2.97 5.26 -7.39
N ASP A 122 2.10 6.06 -8.01
CA ASP A 122 1.49 7.23 -7.39
C ASP A 122 0.68 6.85 -6.13
N LEU A 123 0.01 5.69 -6.14
CA LEU A 123 -0.68 5.16 -4.96
C LEU A 123 0.29 4.81 -3.82
N LEU A 124 1.42 4.18 -4.14
CA LEU A 124 2.45 3.85 -3.15
C LEU A 124 3.11 5.10 -2.55
N ASP A 125 3.33 6.14 -3.35
CA ASP A 125 3.83 7.43 -2.89
C ASP A 125 2.83 8.15 -1.99
N LEU A 126 1.53 8.11 -2.33
CA LEU A 126 0.47 8.64 -1.47
C LEU A 126 0.39 7.90 -0.13
N ILE A 127 0.57 6.57 -0.12
CA ILE A 127 0.64 5.79 1.13
C ILE A 127 1.79 6.28 2.01
N CYS A 128 2.99 6.42 1.46
CA CYS A 128 4.14 6.92 2.20
C CYS A 128 3.87 8.31 2.78
N THR A 129 3.27 9.19 1.98
CA THR A 129 2.91 10.56 2.40
C THR A 129 1.89 10.54 3.54
N ILE A 130 0.83 9.74 3.42
CA ILE A 130 -0.22 9.63 4.44
C ILE A 130 0.36 9.08 5.75
N VAL A 131 1.15 8.01 5.70
CA VAL A 131 1.77 7.41 6.89
C VAL A 131 2.71 8.42 7.55
N ALA A 132 3.58 9.07 6.77
CA ALA A 132 4.52 10.06 7.27
C ALA A 132 3.83 11.28 7.93
N GLU A 133 2.69 11.71 7.41
CA GLU A 133 1.92 12.84 7.96
C GLU A 133 0.98 12.42 9.11
N SER A 134 0.68 11.12 9.23
CA SER A 134 -0.18 10.59 10.29
C SER A 134 0.52 10.45 11.63
N ASP A 135 1.84 10.29 11.61
CA ASP A 135 2.64 10.18 12.83
C ASP A 135 3.14 11.56 13.32
N GLU A 136 3.17 11.74 14.65
CA GLU A 136 3.68 12.97 15.27
C GLU A 136 5.21 13.09 15.18
N GLY A 137 5.89 12.06 14.65
CA GLY A 137 7.30 12.13 14.32
C GLY A 137 7.82 10.83 13.71
N VAL A 138 7.82 10.78 12.37
CA VAL A 138 8.42 9.68 11.60
C VAL A 138 9.83 9.36 12.11
N SER A 139 10.04 8.10 12.50
CA SER A 139 11.33 7.60 12.93
C SER A 139 12.34 7.61 11.78
N GLU A 140 13.64 7.65 12.10
CA GLU A 140 14.69 7.53 11.06
C GLU A 140 14.58 6.21 10.29
N THR A 141 14.08 5.15 10.93
CA THR A 141 13.87 3.85 10.30
C THR A 141 12.77 3.91 9.25
N GLU A 142 11.62 4.51 9.56
CA GLU A 142 10.53 4.70 8.59
C GLU A 142 10.94 5.61 7.43
N LEU A 143 11.70 6.68 7.71
CA LEU A 143 12.27 7.54 6.65
C LEU A 143 13.18 6.76 5.70
N ASP A 144 13.99 5.84 6.21
CA ASP A 144 14.84 4.99 5.40
C ASP A 144 14.04 3.96 4.59
N GLU A 145 12.94 3.42 5.13
CA GLU A 145 12.02 2.56 4.36
C GLU A 145 11.28 3.36 3.26
N PHE A 146 10.82 4.58 3.54
CA PHE A 146 10.24 5.46 2.52
C PHE A 146 11.23 5.74 1.40
N ARG A 147 12.51 5.98 1.72
CA ARG A 147 13.56 6.16 0.70
C ARG A 147 13.80 4.90 -0.11
N LYS A 148 13.85 3.72 0.52
CA LYS A 148 14.01 2.45 -0.19
C LYS A 148 12.86 2.18 -1.14
N LEU A 149 11.63 2.53 -0.74
CA LEU A 149 10.48 2.45 -1.62
C LEU A 149 10.63 3.44 -2.79
N ALA A 150 10.89 4.72 -2.52
CA ALA A 150 11.02 5.75 -3.55
C ALA A 150 12.21 5.53 -4.52
N GLU A 151 13.34 4.99 -4.06
CA GLU A 151 14.52 4.69 -4.89
C GLU A 151 14.44 3.31 -5.57
N GLY A 152 13.60 2.42 -5.03
CA GLY A 152 13.48 1.02 -5.46
C GLY A 152 12.37 0.77 -6.48
N LEU A 153 11.39 1.68 -6.59
CA LEU A 153 10.28 1.65 -7.56
C LEU A 153 10.59 2.47 -8.83
#